data_AF-X0VZL1-F1
#
_entry.id   AF-X0VZL1-F1
#
_cell.length_a   1.000
_cell.length_b   1.000
_cell.length_c   1.000
_cell.angle_alpha   90.00
_cell.angle_beta   90.00
_cell.angle_gamma   90.00
#
_symmetry.space_group_name_H-M   'P 1'
#
loop_
_entity.id
_entity.type
_entity.pdbx_description
1 polymer ?
#
loop_
_entity_poly.entity_id
_entity_poly.type
_entity_poly.pdbx_seq_one_letter_code
_entity_poly.pdbx_strand_id
1 'polypeptide(L)' 'MKVLIISADNFEDTELLVPYYRLIEEGIEVDIASTRKGNIKGKHGYQIQVDKTLQEVNPDEYDMLILPGGSAP' A
#
# COMPACT_ATOMS: atom_id res chain seq x y z
N MET A 1 -1.31 10.63 12.60
CA MET A 1 -0.82 9.25 12.46
C MET A 1 -0.83 8.92 11.00
N LYS A 2 0.27 8.41 10.45
CA LYS A 2 0.41 8.12 9.03
C LYS A 2 0.97 6.72 8.81
N VAL A 3 0.40 5.99 7.86
CA VAL A 3 0.72 4.58 7.59
C VAL A 3 1.27 4.43 6.18
N LEU A 4 2.33 3.64 6.04
CA LEU A 4 2.87 3.24 4.75
C LEU A 4 2.43 1.82 4.43
N ILE A 5 1.89 1.59 3.24
CA ILE A 5 1.72 0.25 2.67
C ILE A 5 2.71 0.09 1.52
N ILE A 6 3.64 -0.85 1.64
CA ILE A 6 4.54 -1.20 0.52
C ILE A 6 3.99 -2.42 -0.19
N SER A 7 3.78 -2.30 -1.49
CA SER A 7 3.27 -3.42 -2.29
C SER A 7 3.71 -3.33 -3.76
N ALA A 8 3.40 -4.36 -4.54
CA ALA A 8 3.73 -4.49 -5.95
C ALA A 8 2.66 -5.34 -6.67
N ASP A 9 2.79 -5.54 -7.98
CA ASP A 9 1.89 -6.43 -8.72
C ASP A 9 1.82 -7.84 -8.10
N ASN A 10 0.65 -8.48 -8.20
CA ASN A 10 0.31 -9.78 -7.60
C ASN A 10 0.27 -9.78 -6.06
N PHE A 11 -0.06 -8.64 -5.44
CA PHE A 11 -0.43 -8.59 -4.02
C PHE A 11 -1.71 -9.40 -3.75
N GLU A 12 -1.86 -9.89 -2.52
CA GLU A 12 -3.12 -10.48 -2.05
C GLU A 12 -4.16 -9.38 -1.80
N ASP A 13 -5.23 -9.37 -2.59
CA ASP A 13 -6.15 -8.24 -2.70
C ASP A 13 -6.77 -7.85 -1.35
N THR A 14 -7.16 -8.85 -0.56
CA THR A 14 -7.78 -8.63 0.74
C THR A 14 -6.79 -8.12 1.79
N GLU A 15 -5.56 -8.62 1.78
CA GLU A 15 -4.51 -8.21 2.72
C GLU A 15 -4.01 -6.77 2.48
N LEU A 16 -4.23 -6.22 1.28
CA LEU A 16 -3.99 -4.81 1.00
C LEU A 16 -5.24 -3.96 1.25
N LEU A 17 -6.37 -4.30 0.62
CA LEU A 17 -7.54 -3.43 0.58
C LEU A 17 -8.26 -3.34 1.93
N VAL A 18 -8.33 -4.44 2.69
CA VAL A 18 -9.01 -4.44 3.99
C VAL A 18 -8.32 -3.50 4.99
N PRO A 19 -7.00 -3.59 5.26
CA PRO A 19 -6.36 -2.63 6.15
C PRO A 19 -6.33 -1.21 5.58
N TYR A 20 -6.17 -1.04 4.26
CA TYR A 20 -6.21 0.28 3.62
C TYR A 20 -7.53 1.01 3.91
N TYR A 21 -8.68 0.38 3.63
CA TYR A 21 -9.98 1.01 3.87
C TYR A 21 -10.31 1.13 5.36
N ARG A 22 -9.90 0.17 6.20
CA ARG A 22 -10.12 0.23 7.65
C ARG A 22 -9.39 1.42 8.29
N LEU A 23 -8.17 1.73 7.84
CA LEU A 23 -7.41 2.88 8.33
C LEU A 23 -8.02 4.20 7.86
N ILE A 24 -8.44 4.28 6.59
CA ILE A 24 -9.12 5.46 6.05
C ILE A 24 -10.44 5.73 6.78
N GLU A 25 -11.20 4.69 7.14
CA GLU A 25 -12.43 4.80 7.93
C GLU A 25 -12.20 5.47 9.29
N GLU A 26 -11.03 5.25 9.91
CA GLU A 26 -10.61 5.92 11.16
C GLU A 26 -9.99 7.31 10.93
N GLY A 27 -9.97 7.81 9.69
CA GLY A 27 -9.37 9.10 9.34
C GLY A 27 -7.85 9.11 9.34
N ILE A 28 -7.21 7.94 9.22
CA ILE A 28 -5.76 7.79 9.18
C ILE A 28 -5.28 7.96 7.73
N GLU A 29 -4.21 8.74 7.55
CA GLU A 29 -3.57 8.92 6.24
C GLU A 29 -2.75 7.67 5.89
N VAL A 30 -2.95 7.16 4.67
CA VAL A 30 -2.29 5.95 4.18
C VAL A 30 -1.68 6.24 2.81
N ASP A 31 -0.36 6.10 2.68
CA ASP A 31 0.32 6.16 1.39
C ASP A 31 0.62 4.74 0.89
N ILE A 32 0.31 4.46 -0.37
CA ILE A 32 0.74 3.26 -1.09
C ILE A 32 2.07 3.54 -1.78
N ALA A 33 3.10 2.75 -1.46
CA ALA A 33 4.40 2.82 -2.10
C ALA A 33 4.75 1.57 -2.90
N SER A 34 5.39 1.78 -4.06
CA SER A 34 5.86 0.69 -4.93
C SER A 34 7.14 1.08 -5.68
N THR A 35 7.64 0.20 -6.54
CA THR A 35 8.86 0.45 -7.34
C THR A 35 8.64 1.46 -8.48
N ARG A 36 7.38 1.72 -8.86
CA ARG A 36 7.00 2.66 -9.91
C ARG A 36 5.65 3.30 -9.62
N LYS A 37 5.40 4.49 -10.17
CA LYS A 37 4.07 5.14 -10.18
C LYS A 37 3.10 4.39 -11.10
N GLY A 38 1.81 4.69 -10.95
CA GLY A 38 0.72 4.09 -11.72
C GLY A 38 -0.08 3.12 -10.87
N ASN A 39 -0.75 2.16 -11.51
CA ASN A 39 -1.51 1.14 -10.80
C ASN A 39 -0.70 -0.14 -10.64
N ILE A 40 -0.82 -0.77 -9.48
CA ILE A 40 -0.45 -2.17 -9.26
C ILE A 40 -1.73 -3.02 -9.24
N LYS A 41 -1.64 -4.25 -9.74
CA LYS A 41 -2.79 -5.16 -9.84
C LYS A 41 -2.63 -6.37 -8.91
N GLY A 42 -3.66 -6.67 -8.11
CA GLY A 42 -3.72 -7.82 -7.21
C GLY A 42 -4.00 -9.14 -7.95
N LYS A 43 -3.81 -10.26 -7.25
CA LYS A 43 -4.01 -11.62 -7.80
C LYS A 43 -5.44 -11.86 -8.29
N HIS A 44 -6.42 -11.24 -7.64
CA HIS A 44 -7.84 -11.36 -7.95
C HIS A 44 -8.38 -10.22 -8.81
N GLY A 45 -7.47 -9.37 -9.31
CA GLY A 45 -7.75 -8.40 -10.36
C GLY A 45 -8.09 -7.00 -9.88
N TYR A 46 -8.11 -6.75 -8.57
CA TYR A 46 -8.26 -5.40 -8.05
C TYR A 46 -7.00 -4.57 -8.36
N GLN A 47 -7.18 -3.25 -8.43
CA GLN A 47 -6.09 -2.32 -8.68
C GLN A 47 -6.07 -1.26 -7.59
N ILE A 48 -4.87 -0.82 -7.25
CA ILE A 48 -4.68 0.36 -6.41
C ILE A 48 -3.63 1.28 -7.04
N GLN A 49 -3.84 2.58 -6.91
CA GLN A 49 -2.92 3.59 -7.37
C GLN A 49 -1.74 3.69 -6.39
N VAL A 50 -0.54 3.82 -6.94
CA VAL A 50 0.69 4.05 -6.18
C VAL A 50 0.87 5.55 -5.95
N ASP A 51 0.85 5.95 -4.68
CA ASP A 51 1.02 7.33 -4.24
C ASP A 51 2.49 7.76 -4.30
N LYS A 52 3.42 6.89 -3.92
CA LYS A 52 4.87 7.17 -3.86
C LYS A 52 5.72 6.05 -4.46
N THR A 53 6.84 6.38 -5.10
CA THR A 53 7.87 5.35 -5.33
C THR A 53 8.66 5.12 -4.04
N LEU A 54 9.31 3.96 -3.90
CA LEU A 54 10.16 3.69 -2.74
C LEU A 54 11.27 4.74 -2.54
N GLN A 55 11.74 5.40 -3.60
CA GLN A 55 12.75 6.46 -3.51
C GLN A 55 12.18 7.79 -2.97
N GLU A 56 10.87 8.00 -3.05
CA GLU A 56 10.18 9.20 -2.55
C GLU A 56 9.73 9.05 -1.09
N VAL A 57 9.81 7.85 -0.53
CA VAL A 57 9.40 7.58 0.85
C VAL A 57 10.46 8.10 1.81
N ASN A 58 10.04 8.99 2.71
CA ASN A 58 10.78 9.33 3.91
C ASN A 58 10.22 8.51 5.10
N PRO A 59 10.97 7.53 5.64
CA PRO A 59 10.47 6.66 6.71
C PRO A 59 10.06 7.39 7.98
N ASP A 60 10.69 8.53 8.28
CA ASP A 60 10.41 9.32 9.50
C ASP A 60 9.02 9.99 9.48
N GLU A 61 8.30 9.97 8.35
CA GLU A 61 6.93 10.47 8.22
C GLU A 61 5.86 9.48 8.67
N TYR A 62 6.21 8.22 8.96
CA TYR A 62 5.25 7.14 9.19
C TYR A 62 5.37 6.52 10.57
N ASP A 63 4.22 6.24 11.17
CA ASP A 63 4.11 5.59 12.47
C ASP A 63 3.97 4.06 12.36
N MET A 64 3.63 3.56 11.17
CA MET A 64 3.36 2.15 10.91
C MET A 64 3.68 1.76 9.47
N LEU A 65 4.15 0.53 9.30
CA LEU A 65 4.35 -0.13 8.01
C LEU A 65 3.44 -1.37 7.91
N ILE A 66 2.74 -1.52 6.80
CA ILE A 66 1.98 -2.72 6.45
C ILE A 66 2.59 -3.36 5.20
N LEU A 67 2.80 -4.67 5.27
CA LEU A 67 3.33 -5.50 4.18
C LEU A 67 2.29 -6.57 3.82
N PRO A 68 1.40 -6.28 2.86
CA PRO A 68 0.47 -7.29 2.36
C PRO A 68 1.23 -8.46 1.74
N GLY A 69 0.69 -9.66 1.89
CA GLY A 69 1.17 -10.86 1.23
C GLY A 69 0.88 -10.90 -0.26
N GLY A 70 0.89 -12.10 -0.81
CA GLY A 70 0.72 -12.35 -2.24
C GLY A 70 1.97 -12.95 -2.86
N SER A 71 2.34 -12.45 -4.04
CA SER A 71 3.61 -12.73 -4.71
C SER A 71 4.43 -11.45 -4.91
N ALA A 72 3.96 -10.36 -4.31
CA ALA A 72 4.60 -9.05 -4.27
C ALA A 72 5.71 -8.99 -3.20
N PRO A 73 5.54 -9.59 -2.00
CA PRO A 73 6.68 -10.01 -1.20
C PRO A 73 7.26 -11.34 -1.71
#